data_AF-A0A0B5EQB0-F1
#
_entry.id   AF-A0A0B5EQB0-F1
#
_cell.length_a   1.000
_cell.length_b   1.000
_cell.length_c   1.000
_cell.angle_alpha   90.00
_cell.angle_beta   90.00
_cell.angle_gamma   90.00
#
_symmetry.space_group_name_H-M   'P 1'
#
loop_
_entity.id
_entity.type
_entity.pdbx_description
1 polymer ?
#
loop_
_entity_poly.entity_id
_entity_poly.type
_entity_poly.pdbx_seq_one_letter_code
_entity_poly.pdbx_strand_id
1 'polypeptide(L)'
;MADSRLQQKLRERRERAELEAIADRLGDMGVGFGELPGGEPAWVGVAIGRAQDIHTEPDDVIGDGASAGELDAWMKGTLYDSGVVDHFYVKSHVTAAPWVECRVGGREGWGALVRAAVEEPWIFLSADLSRMVVISETEYHFAAYKSRA
;
A
#
# COMPACT_ATOMS: atom_id res chain seq x y z
N MET A 1 -30.05 20.72 -3.05
CA MET A 1 -28.86 21.40 -3.64
C MET A 1 -27.90 21.96 -2.60
N ALA A 2 -28.35 22.54 -1.47
CA ALA A 2 -27.43 22.98 -0.40
C ALA A 2 -26.76 21.81 0.36
N ASP A 3 -27.50 20.71 0.52
CA ASP A 3 -27.06 19.52 1.25
C ASP A 3 -25.88 18.79 0.57
N SER A 4 -25.90 18.66 -0.77
CA SER A 4 -24.80 18.00 -1.50
C SER A 4 -23.48 18.78 -1.44
N ARG A 5 -23.54 20.11 -1.45
CA ARG A 5 -22.34 20.97 -1.31
C ARG A 5 -21.73 20.88 0.09
N LEU A 6 -22.56 20.73 1.12
CA LEU A 6 -22.09 20.56 2.49
C LEU A 6 -21.45 19.18 2.69
N GLN A 7 -22.10 18.12 2.19
CA GLN A 7 -21.57 16.76 2.22
C GLN A 7 -20.24 16.65 1.48
N GLN A 8 -20.14 17.27 0.30
CA GLN A 8 -18.89 17.33 -0.45
C GLN A 8 -17.77 17.99 0.35
N LYS A 9 -18.02 19.16 0.96
CA LYS A 9 -17.02 19.87 1.78
C LYS A 9 -16.58 19.09 3.02
N LEU A 10 -17.50 18.36 3.66
CA LEU A 10 -17.17 17.51 4.80
C LEU A 10 -16.30 16.33 4.38
N ARG A 11 -16.60 15.71 3.23
CA ARG A 11 -15.80 14.64 2.64
C ARG A 11 -14.39 15.12 2.31
N GLU A 12 -14.25 16.24 1.61
CA GLU A 12 -12.95 16.82 1.24
C GLU A 12 -12.09 17.12 2.48
N ARG A 13 -12.70 17.66 3.56
CA ARG A 13 -11.98 17.92 4.81
C ARG A 13 -11.54 16.64 5.50
N ARG A 14 -12.37 15.60 5.48
CA ARG A 14 -12.05 14.30 6.06
C ARG A 14 -10.90 13.63 5.31
N GLU A 15 -11.01 13.55 3.98
CA GLU A 15 -9.96 12.95 3.13
C GLU A 15 -8.63 13.70 3.29
N ARG A 16 -8.67 15.03 3.38
CA ARG A 16 -7.47 15.82 3.68
C ARG A 16 -6.84 15.49 5.03
N ALA A 17 -7.66 15.38 6.09
CA ALA A 17 -7.16 15.02 7.43
C ALA A 17 -6.58 13.60 7.46
N GLU A 18 -7.18 12.67 6.71
CA GLU A 18 -6.65 11.30 6.55
C GLU A 18 -5.29 11.31 5.84
N LEU A 19 -5.12 12.09 4.76
CA LEU A 19 -3.83 12.24 4.08
C LEU A 19 -2.76 12.89 4.95
N GLU A 20 -3.13 13.92 5.71
CA GLU A 20 -2.24 14.58 6.69
C GLU A 20 -1.79 13.56 7.76
N ALA A 21 -2.70 12.74 8.28
CA ALA A 21 -2.37 11.68 9.24
C ALA A 21 -1.46 10.58 8.63
N ILE A 22 -1.67 10.21 7.37
CA ILE A 22 -0.77 9.29 6.66
C ILE A 22 0.62 9.91 6.53
N ALA A 23 0.71 11.18 6.12
CA ALA A 23 1.98 11.91 6.00
C ALA A 23 2.74 11.93 7.33
N ASP A 24 2.05 12.30 8.42
CA ASP A 24 2.63 12.40 9.76
C ASP A 24 3.17 11.05 10.24
N ARG A 25 2.47 9.95 9.98
CA ARG A 25 2.88 8.59 10.37
C ARG A 25 4.06 8.07 9.54
N LEU A 26 4.10 8.39 8.25
CA LEU A 26 5.26 8.08 7.40
C LEU A 26 6.48 8.95 7.74
N GLY A 27 6.26 10.11 8.38
CA GLY A 27 7.30 11.01 8.86
C GLY A 27 8.24 11.45 7.74
N ASP A 28 9.55 11.48 8.01
CA ASP A 28 10.57 11.92 7.04
C ASP A 28 10.81 10.94 5.87
N MET A 29 9.96 9.92 5.67
CA MET A 29 9.97 9.22 4.38
C MET A 29 9.66 10.25 3.28
N GLY A 30 10.30 10.15 2.12
CA GLY A 30 9.94 11.04 1.02
C GLY A 30 8.53 10.68 0.56
N VAL A 31 7.53 11.46 0.96
CA VAL A 31 6.11 11.18 0.65
C VAL A 31 5.59 12.12 -0.42
N GLY A 32 4.92 11.55 -1.42
CA GLY A 32 4.16 12.27 -2.43
C GLY A 32 2.71 11.81 -2.45
N PHE A 33 1.77 12.75 -2.58
CA PHE A 33 0.35 12.47 -2.76
C PHE A 33 -0.08 12.88 -4.16
N GLY A 34 -0.72 11.98 -4.89
CA GLY A 34 -1.22 12.29 -6.21
C GLY A 34 -1.56 11.07 -7.06
N GLU A 35 -1.89 11.35 -8.31
CA GLU A 35 -2.07 10.31 -9.31
C GLU A 35 -0.73 9.67 -9.68
N LEU A 36 -0.77 8.40 -10.05
CA LEU A 36 0.39 7.71 -10.61
C LEU A 36 0.85 8.40 -11.92
N PRO A 37 2.16 8.43 -12.22
CA PRO A 37 2.64 8.93 -13.50
C PRO A 37 2.01 8.17 -14.66
N GLY A 38 1.21 8.85 -15.48
CA GLY A 38 0.50 8.22 -16.60
C GLY A 38 -0.79 7.48 -16.22
N GLY A 39 -1.26 7.62 -14.97
CA GLY A 39 -2.47 6.96 -14.45
C GLY A 39 -2.21 5.54 -13.95
N GLU A 40 -3.25 4.92 -13.37
CA GLU A 40 -3.18 3.53 -12.92
C GLU A 40 -3.18 2.57 -14.13
N PRO A 41 -2.15 1.72 -14.30
CA PRO A 41 -2.13 0.76 -15.39
C PRO A 41 -3.28 -0.25 -15.29
N ALA A 42 -3.87 -0.61 -16.43
CA ALA A 42 -5.04 -1.50 -16.46
C ALA A 42 -4.79 -2.89 -15.80
N TRP A 43 -3.54 -3.38 -15.83
CA TRP A 43 -3.18 -4.67 -15.23
C TRP A 43 -3.25 -4.65 -13.70
N VAL A 44 -3.13 -3.49 -13.06
CA VAL A 44 -3.14 -3.35 -11.60
C VAL A 44 -4.48 -3.79 -11.03
N GLY A 45 -5.60 -3.35 -11.63
CA GLY A 45 -6.94 -3.79 -11.21
C GLY A 45 -7.15 -5.30 -11.35
N VAL A 46 -6.64 -5.90 -12.44
CA VAL A 46 -6.70 -7.36 -12.66
C VAL A 46 -5.89 -8.10 -11.60
N ALA A 47 -4.70 -7.60 -11.29
CA ALA A 47 -3.81 -8.23 -10.32
C ALA A 47 -4.33 -8.10 -8.88
N ILE A 48 -4.96 -6.98 -8.51
CA ILE A 48 -5.65 -6.84 -7.22
C ILE A 48 -6.79 -7.84 -7.14
N GLY A 49 -7.60 -7.95 -8.19
CA GLY A 49 -8.70 -8.92 -8.25
C GLY A 49 -8.22 -10.37 -8.09
N ARG A 50 -7.09 -10.73 -8.72
CA ARG A 50 -6.47 -12.05 -8.56
C ARG A 50 -6.02 -12.29 -7.11
N ALA A 51 -5.37 -11.33 -6.47
CA ALA A 51 -4.92 -11.46 -5.09
C ALA A 51 -6.07 -11.60 -4.08
N GLN A 52 -7.26 -11.11 -4.42
CA GLN A 52 -8.48 -11.23 -3.60
C GLN A 52 -9.28 -12.51 -3.88
N ASP A 53 -8.94 -13.25 -4.94
CA ASP A 53 -9.61 -14.51 -5.29
C ASP A 53 -9.16 -15.62 -4.34
N ILE A 54 -10.12 -16.25 -3.66
CA ILE A 54 -9.91 -17.36 -2.72
C ILE A 54 -9.22 -18.58 -3.36
N HIS A 55 -9.21 -18.68 -4.68
CA HIS A 55 -8.57 -19.77 -5.42
C HIS A 55 -7.14 -19.44 -5.86
N THR A 56 -6.67 -18.22 -5.65
CA THR A 56 -5.28 -17.84 -5.93
C THR A 56 -4.39 -18.29 -4.77
N GLU A 57 -3.41 -19.14 -5.07
CA GLU A 57 -2.37 -19.49 -4.11
C GLU A 57 -1.39 -18.31 -3.91
N PRO A 58 -1.00 -17.99 -2.66
CA PRO A 58 -0.01 -16.97 -2.39
C PRO A 58 1.39 -17.38 -2.85
N ASP A 59 2.18 -16.41 -3.29
CA ASP A 59 3.57 -16.64 -3.70
C ASP A 59 4.50 -16.81 -2.50
N ASP A 60 4.11 -16.27 -1.34
CA ASP A 60 4.83 -16.42 -0.08
C ASP A 60 3.89 -16.23 1.11
N VAL A 61 4.22 -16.83 2.26
CA VAL A 61 3.40 -16.77 3.48
C VAL A 61 4.27 -16.65 4.74
N ILE A 62 3.74 -15.98 5.75
CA ILE A 62 4.29 -15.99 7.11
C ILE A 62 3.17 -16.20 8.12
N GLY A 63 3.38 -17.08 9.10
CA GLY A 63 2.37 -17.41 10.11
C GLY A 63 1.97 -16.22 11.00
N ASP A 64 0.74 -16.24 11.50
CA ASP A 64 0.18 -15.25 12.43
C ASP A 64 0.93 -15.14 13.77
N GLY A 65 1.65 -16.19 14.16
CA GLY A 65 2.53 -16.20 15.33
C GLY A 65 3.81 -15.37 15.16
N ALA A 66 4.07 -14.81 13.98
CA ALA A 66 5.23 -13.96 13.74
C ALA A 66 5.16 -12.67 14.57
N SER A 67 6.27 -12.32 15.20
CA SER A 67 6.41 -11.02 15.84
C SER A 67 6.32 -9.89 14.83
N ALA A 68 5.98 -8.68 15.29
CA ALA A 68 5.94 -7.49 14.43
C ALA A 68 7.25 -7.27 13.65
N GLY A 69 8.40 -7.57 14.27
CA GLY A 69 9.71 -7.47 13.61
C GLY A 69 9.94 -8.54 12.54
N GLU A 70 9.46 -9.76 12.75
CA GLU A 70 9.52 -10.83 11.75
C GLU A 70 8.61 -10.52 10.55
N LEU A 71 7.39 -10.02 10.80
CA LEU A 71 6.49 -9.55 9.75
C LEU A 71 7.11 -8.41 8.94
N ASP A 72 7.76 -7.44 9.60
CA ASP A 72 8.43 -6.33 8.92
C ASP A 72 9.63 -6.82 8.08
N ALA A 73 10.41 -7.77 8.59
CA ALA A 73 11.53 -8.36 7.87
C ALA A 73 11.05 -9.17 6.66
N TRP A 74 10.01 -9.97 6.83
CA TRP A 74 9.39 -10.75 5.76
C TRP A 74 8.79 -9.85 4.68
N MET A 75 8.00 -8.85 5.06
CA MET A 75 7.43 -7.88 4.10
C MET A 75 8.53 -7.18 3.29
N LYS A 76 9.62 -6.75 3.95
CA LYS A 76 10.76 -6.14 3.26
C LYS A 76 11.43 -7.12 2.29
N GLY A 77 11.65 -8.37 2.71
CA GLY A 77 12.20 -9.42 1.85
C GLY A 77 11.33 -9.66 0.62
N THR A 78 10.02 -9.86 0.83
CA THR A 78 9.03 -10.05 -0.22
C THR A 78 9.02 -8.91 -1.24
N LEU A 79 9.07 -7.66 -0.77
CA LEU A 79 9.10 -6.49 -1.64
C LEU A 79 10.43 -6.38 -2.39
N TYR A 80 11.55 -6.65 -1.71
CA TYR A 80 12.88 -6.64 -2.31
C TYR A 80 13.02 -7.67 -3.43
N ASP A 81 12.62 -8.92 -3.18
CA ASP A 81 12.66 -10.02 -4.15
C ASP A 81 11.73 -9.77 -5.34
N SER A 82 10.67 -8.99 -5.12
CA SER A 82 9.74 -8.57 -6.16
C SER A 82 10.18 -7.29 -6.85
N GLY A 83 11.36 -6.74 -6.53
CA GLY A 83 11.90 -5.53 -7.13
C GLY A 83 11.08 -4.26 -6.85
N VAL A 84 10.32 -4.25 -5.75
CA VAL A 84 9.64 -3.08 -5.19
C VAL A 84 10.53 -2.56 -4.06
N VAL A 85 11.50 -1.71 -4.41
CA VAL A 85 12.61 -1.32 -3.53
C VAL A 85 12.81 0.17 -3.54
N ASP A 86 13.09 0.75 -2.36
CA ASP A 86 13.44 2.14 -2.08
C ASP A 86 12.46 3.24 -2.53
N HIS A 87 11.82 3.08 -3.67
CA HIS A 87 10.83 3.96 -4.27
C HIS A 87 9.67 3.12 -4.80
N PHE A 88 8.50 3.30 -4.19
CA PHE A 88 7.28 2.58 -4.53
C PHE A 88 6.06 3.44 -4.24
N TYR A 89 4.90 2.99 -4.70
CA TYR A 89 3.61 3.52 -4.33
C TYR A 89 2.89 2.53 -3.43
N VAL A 90 2.23 3.02 -2.38
CA VAL A 90 1.34 2.22 -1.53
C VAL A 90 -0.09 2.73 -1.65
N LYS A 91 -1.07 1.82 -1.74
CA LYS A 91 -2.48 2.20 -1.85
C LYS A 91 -3.00 2.75 -0.52
N SER A 92 -3.57 3.96 -0.51
CA SER A 92 -3.93 4.69 0.73
C SER A 92 -5.39 4.53 1.18
N HIS A 93 -6.24 3.94 0.34
CA HIS A 93 -7.71 3.89 0.47
C HIS A 93 -8.42 5.26 0.48
N VAL A 94 -7.68 6.37 0.41
CA VAL A 94 -8.25 7.72 0.29
C VAL A 94 -8.58 8.00 -1.16
N THR A 95 -9.85 8.33 -1.46
CA THR A 95 -10.31 8.51 -2.86
C THR A 95 -9.57 9.63 -3.59
N ALA A 96 -9.28 10.74 -2.91
CA ALA A 96 -8.62 11.91 -3.51
C ALA A 96 -7.14 11.68 -3.87
N ALA A 97 -6.48 10.70 -3.24
CA ALA A 97 -5.08 10.35 -3.51
C ALA A 97 -4.89 8.85 -3.25
N PRO A 98 -5.36 7.98 -4.17
CA PRO A 98 -5.45 6.54 -3.93
C PRO A 98 -4.09 5.86 -3.78
N TRP A 99 -3.03 6.53 -4.24
CA TRP A 99 -1.65 6.08 -4.15
C TRP A 99 -0.81 7.12 -3.41
N VAL A 100 0.04 6.62 -2.53
CA VAL A 100 1.02 7.41 -1.80
C VAL A 100 2.40 6.98 -2.28
N GLU A 101 3.12 7.92 -2.88
CA GLU A 101 4.52 7.71 -3.24
C GLU A 101 5.36 7.66 -1.97
N CYS A 102 6.20 6.63 -1.84
CA CYS A 102 7.10 6.45 -0.73
C CYS A 102 8.53 6.33 -1.23
N ARG A 103 9.44 7.11 -0.64
CA ARG A 103 10.89 7.01 -0.82
C ARG A 103 11.54 6.70 0.53
N VAL A 104 12.07 5.49 0.65
CA VAL A 104 12.65 4.95 1.89
C VAL A 104 14.00 5.59 2.21
N GLY A 105 14.85 5.79 1.20
CA GLY A 105 16.17 6.42 1.38
C GLY A 105 17.07 5.69 2.37
N GLY A 106 17.00 4.36 2.44
CA GLY A 106 17.78 3.54 3.39
C GLY A 106 17.31 3.62 4.85
N ARG A 107 16.16 4.25 5.14
CA ARG A 107 15.60 4.33 6.50
C ARG A 107 15.24 2.95 7.05
N GLU A 108 15.73 2.62 8.23
CA GLU A 108 15.30 1.40 8.94
C GLU A 108 13.87 1.53 9.50
N GLY A 109 13.21 0.40 9.76
CA GLY A 109 11.86 0.40 10.34
C GLY A 109 10.73 0.97 9.46
N TRP A 110 10.99 1.33 8.21
CA TRP A 110 9.95 1.91 7.33
C TRP A 110 8.72 1.03 7.14
N GLY A 111 8.87 -0.30 7.19
CA GLY A 111 7.76 -1.25 7.10
C GLY A 111 6.71 -1.03 8.19
N ALA A 112 7.14 -0.88 9.44
CA ALA A 112 6.26 -0.56 10.57
C ALA A 112 5.53 0.78 10.37
N LEU A 113 6.21 1.79 9.80
CA LEU A 113 5.60 3.08 9.50
C LEU A 113 4.49 2.95 8.46
N VAL A 114 4.73 2.19 7.38
CA VAL A 114 3.71 1.94 6.36
C VAL A 114 2.52 1.20 6.96
N ARG A 115 2.74 0.15 7.75
CA ARG A 115 1.65 -0.60 8.40
C ARG A 115 0.85 0.24 9.41
N ALA A 116 1.50 1.20 10.07
CA ALA A 116 0.82 2.14 10.95
C ALA A 116 0.06 3.24 10.17
N ALA A 117 0.58 3.62 9.00
CA ALA A 117 0.01 4.68 8.17
C ALA A 117 -1.20 4.21 7.34
N VAL A 118 -1.12 3.01 6.80
CA VAL A 118 -2.06 2.49 5.81
C VAL A 118 -2.70 1.19 6.31
N GLU A 119 -4.02 1.11 6.22
CA GLU A 119 -4.78 -0.08 6.57
C GLU A 119 -4.59 -1.20 5.54
N GLU A 120 -4.65 -2.44 6.01
CA GLU A 120 -4.58 -3.61 5.15
C GLU A 120 -5.83 -3.74 4.22
N PRO A 121 -5.73 -4.45 3.08
CA PRO A 121 -4.53 -5.07 2.52
C PRO A 121 -3.50 -4.03 2.05
N TRP A 122 -2.22 -4.30 2.31
CA TRP A 122 -1.13 -3.44 1.85
C TRP A 122 -0.81 -3.76 0.39
N ILE A 123 -1.09 -2.82 -0.51
CA ILE A 123 -0.85 -2.97 -1.93
C ILE A 123 0.29 -2.04 -2.33
N PHE A 124 1.39 -2.63 -2.78
CA PHE A 124 2.61 -1.94 -3.18
C PHE A 124 2.80 -2.05 -4.69
N LEU A 125 3.16 -0.95 -5.34
CA LEU A 125 3.45 -0.87 -6.77
C LEU A 125 4.85 -0.27 -6.96
N SER A 126 5.69 -0.88 -7.80
CA SER A 126 7.02 -0.34 -8.10
C SER A 126 6.94 1.06 -8.74
N ALA A 127 7.98 1.87 -8.57
CA ALA A 127 8.03 3.21 -9.14
C ALA A 127 7.88 3.25 -10.69
N ASP A 128 8.34 2.19 -11.36
CA ASP A 128 8.20 2.01 -12.81
C ASP A 128 6.86 1.39 -13.24
N LEU A 129 5.94 1.18 -12.28
CA LEU A 129 4.60 0.63 -12.47
C LEU A 129 4.56 -0.75 -13.15
N SER A 130 5.66 -1.51 -13.06
CA SER A 130 5.81 -2.82 -13.72
C SER A 130 5.61 -4.02 -12.79
N ARG A 131 5.65 -3.83 -11.47
CA ARG A 131 5.56 -4.90 -10.46
C ARG A 131 4.68 -4.48 -9.29
N MET A 132 3.89 -5.42 -8.77
CA MET A 132 3.01 -5.19 -7.64
C MET A 132 3.10 -6.34 -6.65
N VAL A 133 2.97 -6.00 -5.37
CA VAL A 133 2.85 -6.96 -4.28
C VAL A 133 1.62 -6.58 -3.46
N VAL A 134 0.72 -7.54 -3.25
CA VAL A 134 -0.39 -7.42 -2.30
C VAL A 134 -0.06 -8.25 -1.09
N ILE A 135 -0.16 -7.66 0.10
CA ILE A 135 -0.01 -8.35 1.37
C ILE A 135 -1.30 -8.19 2.16
N SER A 136 -1.86 -9.29 2.63
CA SER A 136 -3.10 -9.31 3.40
C SER A 136 -3.05 -10.34 4.51
N GLU A 137 -3.67 -10.03 5.65
CA GLU A 137 -3.97 -11.03 6.66
C GLU A 137 -5.07 -11.99 6.15
N THR A 138 -4.91 -13.27 6.46
CA THR A 138 -5.89 -14.34 6.30
C THR A 138 -5.94 -15.12 7.61
N GLU A 139 -6.96 -15.96 7.83
CA GLU A 139 -7.36 -16.50 9.16
C GLU A 139 -6.23 -16.90 10.14
N TYR A 140 -5.05 -17.35 9.66
CA TYR A 140 -3.90 -17.69 10.50
C TYR A 140 -2.53 -17.31 9.91
N HIS A 141 -2.48 -16.49 8.86
CA HIS A 141 -1.21 -16.10 8.23
C HIS A 141 -1.33 -14.82 7.41
N PHE A 142 -0.21 -14.15 7.21
CA PHE A 142 -0.07 -13.14 6.17
C PHE A 142 0.34 -13.81 4.86
N ALA A 143 -0.31 -13.40 3.78
CA ALA A 143 -0.10 -13.90 2.44
C ALA A 143 0.41 -12.78 1.53
N ALA A 144 1.39 -13.10 0.67
CA ALA A 144 1.90 -12.19 -0.35
C ALA A 144 1.57 -12.70 -1.76
N TYR A 145 1.04 -11.81 -2.60
CA TYR A 145 0.72 -12.07 -4.00
C TYR A 145 1.51 -11.12 -4.89
N LYS A 146 2.36 -11.68 -5.74
CA LYS A 146 3.28 -10.97 -6.63
C LYS A 146 2.69 -10.94 -8.04
N SER A 147 2.77 -9.80 -8.68
CA SER A 147 2.28 -9.61 -10.04
C SER A 147 3.20 -8.69 -10.83
N ARG A 148 3.16 -8.84 -12.16
CA ARG A 148 3.94 -8.03 -13.10
C ARG A 148 3.11 -7.71 -14.33
N ALA A 149 3.41 -6.58 -14.96
CA ALA A 149 2.87 -6.15 -16.24
C ALA A 149 3.22 -7.11 -17.39
#